data_AF-A0A0F9GYZ0-F1
#
_entry.id   AF-A0A0F9GYZ0-F1
#
_cell.length_a   1.000
_cell.length_b   1.000
_cell.length_c   1.000
_cell.angle_alpha   90.00
_cell.angle_beta   90.00
_cell.angle_gamma   90.00
#
_symmetry.space_group_name_H-M   'P 1'
#
loop_
_entity.id
_entity.type
_entity.pdbx_description
1 polymer ?
#
loop_
_entity_poly.entity_id
_entity_poly.type
_entity_poly.pdbx_seq_one_letter_code
_entity_poly.pdbx_strand_id
1 'polypeptide(L)'
;MIALEERILKLIERQEDMLGIAGLGRANTATLHVSPDGDGSDGLSWRTAYTTPPDAFDACSADANDLTLVLMAPATYDFNLPGEPTWTQNIVVQGSHRDFVIFTNTHVTASCVLRLEGLSVVQDVTITPVAADNGLLLWADGARASRLRIDGTGHTGAGVGLWLNGDDGKATDIDILGNVAQTIGINVLGARTHYENLHIDDCAIGIWVHNAGADGNLFDNIFIHGCALGIDIDSGNDQHFKDIHFLDNTRDVDDEVGDSQWLNIRGRFDIEILPDNFTGVTVNTGAANTYGADTELLSAVSRDNPFRIVGISVEPSTGEWYKLRLSDDSGVTFFDEIQFEGTKRQGEAAPSGTEHIFNKGTRISGSVKDISGGDNVKVWLEIQET
;
A
#
# COMPACT_ATOMS: atom_id res chain seq x y z
N MET A 1 -53.48 -6.96 -26.42
CA MET A 1 -52.28 -7.69 -26.88
C MET A 1 -51.01 -7.02 -26.35
N ILE A 2 -50.79 -5.74 -26.63
CA ILE A 2 -49.62 -4.95 -26.19
C ILE A 2 -49.28 -5.09 -24.69
N ALA A 3 -50.26 -4.98 -23.78
CA ALA A 3 -50.00 -5.06 -22.34
C ALA A 3 -49.59 -6.45 -21.83
N LEU A 4 -49.89 -7.53 -22.57
CA LEU A 4 -49.47 -8.88 -22.18
C LEU A 4 -48.03 -9.14 -22.66
N GLU A 5 -47.70 -8.70 -23.87
CA GLU A 5 -46.35 -8.79 -24.45
C GLU A 5 -45.35 -8.00 -23.59
N GLU A 6 -45.71 -6.79 -23.16
CA GLU A 6 -44.87 -5.96 -22.29
C GLU A 6 -44.66 -6.59 -20.90
N ARG A 7 -45.67 -7.30 -20.35
CA ARG A 7 -45.52 -8.04 -19.09
C ARG A 7 -44.62 -9.26 -19.22
N ILE A 8 -44.65 -9.93 -20.37
CA ILE A 8 -43.79 -11.10 -20.63
C ILE A 8 -42.34 -10.66 -20.81
N LEU A 9 -42.08 -9.59 -21.56
CA LEU A 9 -40.74 -9.01 -21.73
C LEU A 9 -40.11 -8.63 -20.38
N LYS A 10 -40.85 -7.90 -19.53
CA LYS A 10 -40.40 -7.56 -18.16
C LYS A 10 -40.11 -8.79 -17.29
N LEU A 11 -40.82 -9.89 -17.50
CA LEU A 11 -40.59 -11.13 -16.75
C LEU A 11 -39.30 -11.83 -17.20
N ILE A 12 -39.04 -11.84 -18.51
CA ILE A 12 -37.83 -12.44 -19.11
C ILE A 12 -36.60 -11.65 -18.67
N GLU A 13 -36.63 -10.32 -18.79
CA GLU A 13 -35.53 -9.43 -18.37
C GLU A 13 -35.19 -9.66 -16.89
N ARG A 14 -36.21 -9.66 -16.01
CA ARG A 14 -36.00 -9.91 -14.58
C ARG A 14 -35.43 -11.30 -14.27
N GLN A 15 -35.73 -12.31 -15.10
CA GLN A 15 -35.15 -13.66 -14.94
C GLN A 15 -33.69 -13.71 -15.39
N GLU A 16 -33.35 -13.03 -16.49
CA GLU A 16 -31.97 -12.92 -16.97
C GLU A 16 -31.09 -12.16 -15.97
N ASP A 17 -31.60 -11.05 -15.42
CA ASP A 17 -30.94 -10.28 -14.37
C ASP A 17 -30.73 -11.12 -13.11
N MET A 18 -31.76 -11.84 -12.64
CA MET A 18 -31.62 -12.72 -11.47
C MET A 18 -30.63 -13.87 -11.67
N LEU A 19 -30.49 -14.40 -12.89
CA LEU A 19 -29.51 -15.43 -13.20
C LEU A 19 -28.08 -14.86 -13.22
N GLY A 20 -27.89 -13.64 -13.74
CA GLY A 20 -26.62 -12.92 -13.66
C GLY A 20 -26.21 -12.57 -12.23
N ILE A 21 -27.16 -12.04 -11.44
CA ILE A 21 -26.94 -11.64 -10.04
C ILE A 21 -26.67 -12.84 -9.14
N ALA A 22 -27.38 -13.96 -9.33
CA ALA A 22 -27.11 -15.20 -8.59
C ALA A 22 -25.70 -15.74 -8.85
N GLY A 23 -25.11 -15.47 -10.02
CA GLY A 23 -23.72 -15.79 -10.35
C GLY A 23 -22.68 -14.96 -9.59
N LEU A 24 -23.06 -13.80 -9.05
CA LEU A 24 -22.15 -12.91 -8.29
C LEU A 24 -22.01 -13.32 -6.82
N GLY A 25 -22.82 -14.27 -6.32
CA GLY A 25 -22.71 -14.81 -4.95
C GLY A 25 -23.00 -13.80 -3.83
N ARG A 26 -23.69 -12.69 -4.12
CA ARG A 26 -24.00 -11.61 -3.16
C ARG A 26 -25.51 -11.47 -2.93
N ALA A 27 -25.90 -11.23 -1.69
CA ALA A 27 -27.27 -10.87 -1.35
C ALA A 27 -27.39 -9.33 -1.29
N ASN A 28 -28.11 -8.74 -2.24
CA ASN A 28 -28.45 -7.32 -2.26
C ASN A 28 -29.97 -7.18 -2.07
N THR A 29 -30.43 -6.11 -1.41
CA THR A 29 -31.87 -5.89 -1.17
C THR A 29 -32.57 -5.26 -2.37
N ALA A 30 -31.83 -4.59 -3.25
CA ALA A 30 -32.32 -4.01 -4.49
C ALA A 30 -31.28 -4.06 -5.62
N THR A 31 -31.73 -3.86 -6.86
CA THR A 31 -30.87 -3.72 -8.04
C THR A 31 -31.37 -2.60 -8.93
N LEU A 32 -30.47 -1.72 -9.34
CA LEU A 32 -30.69 -0.63 -10.29
C LEU A 32 -29.73 -0.75 -11.47
N HIS A 33 -30.15 -0.26 -12.62
CA HIS A 33 -29.38 -0.25 -13.85
C HIS A 33 -29.06 1.18 -14.25
N VAL A 34 -27.83 1.39 -14.75
CA VAL A 34 -27.38 2.65 -15.33
C VAL A 34 -26.88 2.40 -16.74
N SER A 35 -27.41 3.14 -17.71
CA SER A 35 -27.03 3.07 -19.10
C SER A 35 -27.33 4.39 -19.82
N PRO A 36 -26.43 4.90 -20.69
CA PRO A 36 -26.73 6.06 -21.52
C PRO A 36 -27.95 5.86 -22.43
N ASP A 37 -28.27 4.60 -22.76
CA ASP A 37 -29.40 4.21 -23.61
C ASP A 37 -30.70 3.96 -22.82
N GLY A 38 -30.67 4.12 -21.49
CA GLY A 38 -31.84 4.02 -20.63
C GLY A 38 -32.82 5.19 -20.84
N ASP A 39 -34.09 4.99 -20.50
CA ASP A 39 -35.10 6.06 -20.56
C ASP A 39 -35.09 7.00 -19.33
N GLY A 40 -34.27 6.69 -18.31
CA GLY A 40 -34.08 7.52 -17.12
C GLY A 40 -35.20 7.46 -16.08
N SER A 41 -36.11 6.49 -16.15
CA SER A 41 -37.34 6.52 -15.33
C SER A 41 -37.21 5.94 -13.92
N ASP A 42 -36.77 4.68 -13.75
CA ASP A 42 -36.78 4.01 -12.43
C ASP A 42 -35.60 3.07 -12.15
N GLY A 43 -34.73 2.80 -13.12
CA GLY A 43 -33.56 1.93 -12.96
C GLY A 43 -33.87 0.43 -12.82
N LEU A 44 -35.13 0.01 -12.83
CA LEU A 44 -35.51 -1.38 -12.50
C LEU A 44 -35.20 -2.39 -13.61
N SER A 45 -34.83 -1.92 -14.81
CA SER A 45 -34.44 -2.72 -15.98
C SER A 45 -33.46 -1.94 -16.84
N TRP A 46 -32.79 -2.59 -17.80
CA TRP A 46 -31.96 -1.89 -18.79
C TRP A 46 -32.74 -0.87 -19.64
N ARG A 47 -34.01 -1.13 -19.95
CA ARG A 47 -34.86 -0.19 -20.69
C ARG A 47 -35.17 1.05 -19.86
N THR A 48 -35.44 0.84 -18.57
CA THR A 48 -35.78 1.92 -17.63
C THR A 48 -34.56 2.45 -16.85
N ALA A 49 -33.36 2.08 -17.28
CA ALA A 49 -32.11 2.41 -16.62
C ALA A 49 -31.98 3.91 -16.41
N TYR A 50 -31.40 4.31 -15.28
CA TYR A 50 -30.95 5.68 -15.10
C TYR A 50 -29.89 6.01 -16.15
N THR A 51 -29.88 7.24 -16.64
CA THR A 51 -28.88 7.67 -17.64
C THR A 51 -27.57 8.12 -17.00
N THR A 52 -27.58 8.40 -15.70
CA THR A 52 -26.41 8.84 -14.94
C THR A 52 -26.25 8.06 -13.63
N PRO A 53 -25.01 7.84 -13.15
CA PRO A 53 -24.77 7.25 -11.84
C PRO A 53 -25.35 8.08 -10.68
N PRO A 54 -25.22 9.43 -10.63
CA PRO A 54 -25.83 10.26 -9.60
C PRO A 54 -27.32 9.98 -9.35
N ASP A 55 -28.13 9.89 -10.41
CA ASP A 55 -29.57 9.65 -10.27
C ASP A 55 -29.86 8.27 -9.65
N ALA A 56 -29.06 7.26 -10.00
CA ALA A 56 -29.19 5.92 -9.43
C ALA A 56 -28.71 5.85 -7.98
N PHE A 57 -27.64 6.57 -7.65
CA PHE A 57 -27.09 6.63 -6.30
C PHE A 57 -28.05 7.34 -5.34
N ASP A 58 -28.69 8.43 -5.79
CA ASP A 58 -29.72 9.14 -5.03
C ASP A 58 -30.96 8.26 -4.74
N ALA A 59 -31.25 7.29 -5.62
CA ALA A 59 -32.35 6.35 -5.47
C ALA A 59 -32.05 5.16 -4.54
N CYS A 60 -30.78 4.96 -4.15
CA CYS A 60 -30.37 3.88 -3.26
C CYS A 60 -30.85 4.12 -1.81
N SER A 61 -30.96 3.04 -1.03
CA SER A 61 -31.31 3.13 0.39
C SER A 61 -30.09 3.45 1.26
N ALA A 62 -30.31 4.22 2.34
CA ALA A 62 -29.36 4.44 3.41
C ALA A 62 -29.73 3.66 4.69
N ASP A 63 -30.75 2.80 4.65
CA ASP A 63 -31.09 1.93 5.80
C ASP A 63 -29.94 0.94 6.04
N ALA A 64 -29.55 0.77 7.30
CA ALA A 64 -28.43 -0.09 7.69
C ALA A 64 -28.59 -1.56 7.27
N ASN A 65 -29.81 -2.02 6.98
CA ASN A 65 -30.09 -3.38 6.53
C ASN A 65 -30.29 -3.50 5.02
N ASP A 66 -30.19 -2.38 4.29
CA ASP A 66 -30.32 -2.35 2.84
C ASP A 66 -28.98 -2.20 2.15
N LEU A 67 -28.86 -2.83 0.98
CA LEU A 67 -27.71 -2.70 0.09
C LEU A 67 -28.20 -2.78 -1.35
N THR A 68 -27.97 -1.73 -2.12
CA THR A 68 -28.43 -1.64 -3.51
C THR A 68 -27.29 -1.95 -4.47
N LEU A 69 -27.48 -2.93 -5.35
CA LEU A 69 -26.57 -3.20 -6.47
C LEU A 69 -26.88 -2.25 -7.62
N VAL A 70 -25.90 -1.50 -8.09
CA VAL A 70 -25.99 -0.62 -9.25
C VAL A 70 -25.14 -1.22 -10.38
N LEU A 71 -25.82 -1.73 -11.41
CA LEU A 71 -25.21 -2.33 -12.59
C LEU A 71 -24.95 -1.26 -13.64
N MET A 72 -23.70 -1.14 -14.08
CA MET A 72 -23.29 -0.13 -15.05
C MET A 72 -23.08 -0.75 -16.43
N ALA A 73 -23.81 -0.24 -17.43
CA ALA A 73 -23.51 -0.51 -18.83
C ALA A 73 -22.18 0.15 -19.25
N PRO A 74 -21.49 -0.39 -20.28
CA PRO A 74 -20.29 0.23 -20.85
C PRO A 74 -20.53 1.68 -21.30
N ALA A 75 -19.81 2.63 -20.71
CA ALA A 75 -19.80 4.03 -21.12
C ALA A 75 -18.72 4.81 -20.36
N THR A 76 -18.51 6.07 -20.77
CA THR A 76 -17.93 7.10 -19.92
C THR A 76 -19.05 7.90 -19.28
N TYR A 77 -19.10 7.90 -17.95
CA TYR A 77 -20.05 8.66 -17.15
C TYR A 77 -19.34 9.86 -16.55
N ASP A 78 -19.65 11.04 -17.07
CA ASP A 78 -19.22 12.31 -16.49
C ASP A 78 -20.27 12.78 -15.47
N PHE A 79 -19.84 12.87 -14.21
CA PHE A 79 -20.70 13.28 -13.10
C PHE A 79 -21.06 14.76 -13.24
N ASN A 80 -20.09 15.59 -13.68
CA ASN A 80 -20.24 17.04 -13.81
C ASN A 80 -20.89 17.70 -12.57
N LEU A 81 -20.38 17.37 -11.38
CA LEU A 81 -20.85 17.89 -10.09
C LEU A 81 -19.76 18.71 -9.37
N PRO A 82 -20.11 19.83 -8.71
CA PRO A 82 -19.16 20.64 -7.96
C PRO A 82 -18.69 19.95 -6.67
N GLY A 83 -17.49 20.31 -6.22
CA GLY A 83 -16.94 19.90 -4.93
C GLY A 83 -16.67 18.40 -4.86
N GLU A 84 -16.96 17.82 -3.70
CA GLU A 84 -16.88 16.37 -3.47
C GLU A 84 -18.30 15.78 -3.56
N PRO A 85 -18.73 15.28 -4.73
CA PRO A 85 -20.04 14.65 -4.84
C PRO A 85 -20.10 13.42 -3.93
N THR A 86 -21.01 13.47 -2.95
CA THR A 86 -21.04 12.57 -1.79
C THR A 86 -22.38 11.87 -1.68
N TRP A 87 -22.35 10.55 -1.55
CA TRP A 87 -23.53 9.71 -1.29
C TRP A 87 -23.39 8.95 0.01
N THR A 88 -24.41 9.05 0.86
CA THR A 88 -24.50 8.35 2.15
C THR A 88 -25.25 7.03 2.07
N GLN A 89 -25.76 6.69 0.89
CA GLN A 89 -26.47 5.45 0.61
C GLN A 89 -25.55 4.23 0.61
N ASN A 90 -26.13 3.06 0.85
CA ASN A 90 -25.44 1.76 0.80
C ASN A 90 -25.46 1.20 -0.62
N ILE A 91 -24.30 1.25 -1.29
CA ILE A 91 -24.17 1.07 -2.74
C ILE A 91 -23.11 0.02 -3.07
N VAL A 92 -23.47 -0.95 -3.92
CA VAL A 92 -22.51 -1.79 -4.65
C VAL A 92 -22.51 -1.33 -6.10
N VAL A 93 -21.45 -0.68 -6.56
CA VAL A 93 -21.25 -0.36 -7.97
C VAL A 93 -20.55 -1.53 -8.66
N GLN A 94 -21.16 -2.03 -9.73
CA GLN A 94 -20.62 -3.10 -10.56
C GLN A 94 -20.56 -2.64 -12.02
N GLY A 95 -19.35 -2.39 -12.51
CA GLY A 95 -19.12 -2.16 -13.93
C GLY A 95 -19.14 -3.45 -14.74
N SER A 96 -19.33 -3.32 -16.05
CA SER A 96 -19.25 -4.47 -16.97
C SER A 96 -17.81 -4.99 -17.13
N HIS A 97 -16.82 -4.09 -17.03
CA HIS A 97 -15.38 -4.36 -16.99
C HIS A 97 -14.66 -3.04 -16.68
N ARG A 98 -13.49 -3.08 -16.02
CA ARG A 98 -12.76 -1.86 -15.65
C ARG A 98 -12.42 -0.96 -16.83
N ASP A 99 -12.10 -1.54 -17.99
CA ASP A 99 -11.79 -0.77 -19.21
C ASP A 99 -13.03 -0.27 -19.98
N PHE A 100 -14.24 -0.66 -19.59
CA PHE A 100 -15.47 -0.37 -20.34
C PHE A 100 -16.39 0.62 -19.63
N VAL A 101 -16.26 0.77 -18.32
CA VAL A 101 -17.03 1.69 -17.50
C VAL A 101 -16.07 2.69 -16.87
N ILE A 102 -16.15 3.95 -17.28
CA ILE A 102 -15.23 5.01 -16.85
C ILE A 102 -16.03 6.08 -16.10
N PHE A 103 -15.61 6.42 -14.89
CA PHE A 103 -16.14 7.55 -14.13
C PHE A 103 -15.16 8.72 -14.19
N THR A 104 -15.69 9.90 -14.48
CA THR A 104 -14.96 11.17 -14.48
C THR A 104 -15.85 12.26 -13.88
N ASN A 105 -15.26 13.36 -13.45
CA ASN A 105 -16.00 14.55 -13.05
C ASN A 105 -15.33 15.79 -13.64
N THR A 106 -15.87 16.30 -14.76
CA THR A 106 -15.26 17.43 -15.48
C THR A 106 -15.69 18.80 -14.99
N HIS A 107 -16.47 18.85 -13.91
CA HIS A 107 -16.92 20.12 -13.34
C HIS A 107 -15.73 20.95 -12.86
N VAL A 108 -15.70 22.24 -13.21
CA VAL A 108 -14.56 23.16 -12.97
C VAL A 108 -14.18 23.34 -11.49
N THR A 109 -15.11 23.07 -10.58
CA THR A 109 -14.88 23.12 -9.13
C THR A 109 -15.02 21.75 -8.47
N ALA A 110 -14.95 20.66 -9.23
CA ALA A 110 -14.82 19.35 -8.63
C ALA A 110 -13.56 19.33 -7.73
N SER A 111 -13.59 18.47 -6.73
CA SER A 111 -12.42 18.11 -5.93
C SER A 111 -12.39 16.60 -5.68
N CYS A 112 -13.34 15.86 -6.26
CA CYS A 112 -13.39 14.41 -6.26
C CYS A 112 -14.23 13.90 -7.45
N VAL A 113 -13.91 12.72 -7.98
CA VAL A 113 -14.79 12.01 -8.92
C VAL A 113 -15.96 11.37 -8.19
N LEU A 114 -15.69 10.59 -7.14
CA LEU A 114 -16.72 9.84 -6.40
C LEU A 114 -16.35 9.69 -4.93
N ARG A 115 -17.25 10.15 -4.04
CA ARG A 115 -17.19 9.90 -2.60
C ARG A 115 -18.43 9.12 -2.13
N LEU A 116 -18.20 7.98 -1.48
CA LEU A 116 -19.24 7.16 -0.85
C LEU A 116 -19.00 7.05 0.65
N GLU A 117 -20.01 7.38 1.45
CA GLU A 117 -19.96 7.37 2.92
C GLU A 117 -20.84 6.28 3.56
N GLY A 118 -21.74 5.66 2.79
CA GLY A 118 -22.48 4.46 3.21
C GLY A 118 -21.69 3.17 2.96
N LEU A 119 -22.29 2.03 3.30
CA LEU A 119 -21.73 0.70 3.03
C LEU A 119 -21.47 0.57 1.53
N SER A 120 -20.20 0.52 1.15
CA SER A 120 -19.82 0.73 -0.24
C SER A 120 -18.89 -0.35 -0.78
N VAL A 121 -19.20 -0.79 -2.00
CA VAL A 121 -18.30 -1.61 -2.81
C VAL A 121 -18.26 -1.02 -4.21
N VAL A 122 -17.05 -0.77 -4.74
CA VAL A 122 -16.85 -0.32 -6.12
C VAL A 122 -15.98 -1.33 -6.83
N GLN A 123 -16.48 -1.88 -7.95
CA GLN A 123 -15.74 -2.88 -8.70
C GLN A 123 -15.95 -2.80 -10.22
N ASP A 124 -14.92 -3.22 -10.95
CA ASP A 124 -14.90 -3.31 -12.42
C ASP A 124 -15.17 -1.97 -13.13
N VAL A 125 -14.58 -0.89 -12.63
CA VAL A 125 -14.64 0.46 -13.24
C VAL A 125 -13.26 1.11 -13.33
N THR A 126 -13.11 2.04 -14.25
CA THR A 126 -12.00 3.00 -14.28
C THR A 126 -12.44 4.31 -13.63
N ILE A 127 -11.59 4.91 -12.81
CA ILE A 127 -11.77 6.25 -12.23
C ILE A 127 -10.73 7.19 -12.87
N THR A 128 -11.19 8.29 -13.48
CA THR A 128 -10.32 9.26 -14.18
C THR A 128 -10.56 10.67 -13.61
N PRO A 129 -9.76 11.10 -12.63
CA PRO A 129 -9.72 12.50 -12.22
C PRO A 129 -9.07 13.38 -13.30
N VAL A 130 -9.52 14.64 -13.43
CA VAL A 130 -9.12 15.53 -14.55
C VAL A 130 -8.48 16.86 -14.11
N ALA A 131 -8.47 17.18 -12.81
CA ALA A 131 -7.84 18.37 -12.26
C ALA A 131 -7.09 18.08 -10.95
N ALA A 132 -7.04 19.03 -10.01
CA ALA A 132 -6.55 18.80 -8.64
C ALA A 132 -7.67 18.15 -7.81
N ASP A 133 -8.10 16.97 -8.26
CA ASP A 133 -9.25 16.25 -7.74
C ASP A 133 -8.79 14.94 -7.13
N ASN A 134 -9.54 14.42 -6.18
CA ASN A 134 -9.38 13.04 -5.78
C ASN A 134 -10.14 12.10 -6.73
N GLY A 135 -9.67 10.87 -6.88
CA GLY A 135 -10.34 9.82 -7.65
C GLY A 135 -11.50 9.22 -6.86
N LEU A 136 -11.21 8.14 -6.12
CA LEU A 136 -12.22 7.37 -5.40
C LEU A 136 -12.02 7.45 -3.89
N LEU A 137 -13.05 7.95 -3.21
CA LEU A 137 -13.11 8.12 -1.76
C LEU A 137 -14.18 7.21 -1.16
N LEU A 138 -13.79 6.26 -0.32
CA LEU A 138 -14.69 5.33 0.37
C LEU A 138 -14.54 5.46 1.89
N TRP A 139 -15.58 5.97 2.55
CA TRP A 139 -15.50 6.49 3.93
C TRP A 139 -16.06 5.55 5.00
N ALA A 140 -16.91 4.60 4.61
CA ALA A 140 -17.51 3.68 5.57
C ALA A 140 -16.56 2.56 5.99
N ASP A 141 -16.70 2.10 7.23
CA ASP A 141 -16.06 0.87 7.70
C ASP A 141 -16.47 -0.30 6.81
N GLY A 142 -15.51 -1.19 6.52
CA GLY A 142 -15.75 -2.36 5.67
C GLY A 142 -15.91 -2.03 4.18
N ALA A 143 -15.61 -0.81 3.73
CA ALA A 143 -15.66 -0.46 2.31
C ALA A 143 -14.72 -1.32 1.46
N ARG A 144 -15.09 -1.54 0.19
CA ARG A 144 -14.34 -2.40 -0.74
C ARG A 144 -14.10 -1.73 -2.09
N ALA A 145 -12.86 -1.75 -2.54
CA ALA A 145 -12.45 -1.43 -3.91
C ALA A 145 -11.88 -2.68 -4.57
N SER A 146 -12.35 -3.08 -5.75
CA SER A 146 -11.86 -4.31 -6.38
C SER A 146 -11.84 -4.27 -7.91
N ARG A 147 -10.78 -4.77 -8.55
CA ARG A 147 -10.67 -4.83 -10.01
C ARG A 147 -10.88 -3.45 -10.63
N LEU A 148 -10.16 -2.46 -10.13
CA LEU A 148 -10.28 -1.07 -10.59
C LEU A 148 -9.06 -0.66 -11.41
N ARG A 149 -9.27 0.32 -12.28
CA ARG A 149 -8.19 1.14 -12.82
C ARG A 149 -8.38 2.57 -12.34
N ILE A 150 -7.31 3.23 -11.95
CA ILE A 150 -7.31 4.66 -11.62
C ILE A 150 -6.31 5.33 -12.55
N ASP A 151 -6.82 6.25 -13.38
CA ASP A 151 -6.01 7.01 -14.34
C ASP A 151 -5.89 8.47 -13.87
N GLY A 152 -4.90 8.70 -13.03
CA GLY A 152 -4.52 10.01 -12.49
C GLY A 152 -3.56 10.80 -13.37
N THR A 153 -3.29 10.36 -14.61
CA THR A 153 -2.39 11.07 -15.54
C THR A 153 -2.85 12.50 -15.84
N GLY A 154 -4.15 12.75 -15.72
CA GLY A 154 -4.79 14.06 -15.90
C GLY A 154 -4.60 15.04 -14.75
N HIS A 155 -4.01 14.64 -13.61
CA HIS A 155 -3.83 15.54 -12.47
C HIS A 155 -2.95 16.74 -12.83
N THR A 156 -3.46 17.95 -12.54
CA THR A 156 -2.74 19.22 -12.75
C THR A 156 -2.30 19.88 -11.44
N GLY A 157 -2.68 19.29 -10.30
CA GLY A 157 -2.30 19.66 -8.94
C GLY A 157 -2.38 18.43 -8.03
N ALA A 158 -1.96 18.56 -6.78
CA ALA A 158 -1.96 17.47 -5.81
C ALA A 158 -3.34 16.81 -5.71
N GLY A 159 -3.39 15.49 -5.91
CA GLY A 159 -4.63 14.72 -5.91
C GLY A 159 -4.39 13.26 -5.54
N VAL A 160 -5.40 12.62 -4.95
CA VAL A 160 -5.34 11.23 -4.49
C VAL A 160 -6.04 10.30 -5.48
N GLY A 161 -5.44 9.17 -5.83
CA GLY A 161 -6.07 8.13 -6.62
C GLY A 161 -7.17 7.39 -5.84
N LEU A 162 -6.77 6.65 -4.79
CA LEU A 162 -7.66 5.88 -3.93
C LEU A 162 -7.47 6.25 -2.46
N TRP A 163 -8.59 6.46 -1.77
CA TRP A 163 -8.63 6.69 -0.34
C TRP A 163 -9.74 5.87 0.33
N LEU A 164 -9.33 4.91 1.16
CA LEU A 164 -10.19 4.17 2.08
C LEU A 164 -10.01 4.78 3.49
N ASN A 165 -11.07 5.38 4.02
CA ASN A 165 -11.01 6.12 5.29
C ASN A 165 -11.82 5.49 6.43
N GLY A 166 -12.55 4.41 6.17
CA GLY A 166 -13.22 3.61 7.20
C GLY A 166 -12.40 2.38 7.57
N ASP A 167 -12.52 1.93 8.83
CA ASP A 167 -11.80 0.77 9.35
C ASP A 167 -12.22 -0.53 8.66
N ASP A 168 -11.32 -1.51 8.68
CA ASP A 168 -11.51 -2.84 8.08
C ASP A 168 -11.83 -2.77 6.57
N GLY A 169 -11.36 -1.73 5.89
CA GLY A 169 -11.42 -1.56 4.44
C GLY A 169 -10.61 -2.61 3.69
N LYS A 170 -10.92 -2.83 2.39
CA LYS A 170 -10.09 -3.67 1.52
C LYS A 170 -10.02 -3.14 0.08
N ALA A 171 -8.81 -3.02 -0.46
CA ALA A 171 -8.53 -2.79 -1.88
C ALA A 171 -7.87 -4.02 -2.50
N THR A 172 -8.34 -4.48 -3.66
CA THR A 172 -7.75 -5.67 -4.32
C THR A 172 -7.77 -5.60 -5.84
N ASP A 173 -6.68 -5.99 -6.50
CA ASP A 173 -6.55 -5.94 -7.97
C ASP A 173 -6.82 -4.53 -8.49
N ILE A 174 -5.95 -3.58 -8.12
CA ILE A 174 -6.07 -2.17 -8.49
C ILE A 174 -4.85 -1.77 -9.30
N ASP A 175 -5.09 -1.24 -10.50
CA ASP A 175 -4.08 -0.62 -11.35
C ASP A 175 -4.18 0.91 -11.18
N ILE A 176 -3.11 1.58 -10.76
CA ILE A 176 -3.05 3.04 -10.60
C ILE A 176 -1.96 3.57 -11.52
N LEU A 177 -2.31 4.44 -12.46
CA LEU A 177 -1.37 5.19 -13.28
C LEU A 177 -1.51 6.68 -12.97
N GLY A 178 -0.45 7.30 -12.48
CA GLY A 178 -0.48 8.67 -11.98
C GLY A 178 0.18 9.71 -12.88
N ASN A 179 0.33 10.89 -12.28
CA ASN A 179 1.26 11.93 -12.69
C ASN A 179 2.37 12.07 -11.64
N VAL A 180 3.62 11.89 -12.06
CA VAL A 180 4.80 11.79 -11.18
C VAL A 180 5.08 13.03 -10.33
N ALA A 181 4.46 14.16 -10.66
CA ALA A 181 4.62 15.40 -9.90
C ALA A 181 3.41 15.72 -8.99
N GLN A 182 2.28 15.02 -9.16
CA GLN A 182 0.99 15.46 -8.60
C GLN A 182 0.18 14.37 -7.90
N THR A 183 0.37 13.10 -8.25
CA THR A 183 -0.55 12.04 -7.80
C THR A 183 -0.04 11.31 -6.57
N ILE A 184 -0.87 11.23 -5.54
CA ILE A 184 -0.74 10.24 -4.47
C ILE A 184 -1.56 9.03 -4.90
N GLY A 185 -0.94 7.87 -5.10
CA GLY A 185 -1.64 6.66 -5.55
C GLY A 185 -2.65 6.18 -4.50
N ILE A 186 -2.14 5.80 -3.34
CA ILE A 186 -2.90 5.38 -2.16
C ILE A 186 -2.70 6.38 -1.03
N ASN A 187 -3.80 6.85 -0.44
CA ASN A 187 -3.77 7.71 0.72
C ASN A 187 -4.31 6.98 1.97
N VAL A 188 -3.51 6.98 3.04
CA VAL A 188 -3.83 6.36 4.32
C VAL A 188 -3.74 7.41 5.44
N LEU A 189 -4.91 7.88 5.91
CA LEU A 189 -4.99 8.95 6.91
C LEU A 189 -5.40 8.46 8.32
N GLY A 190 -5.88 7.24 8.51
CA GLY A 190 -6.35 6.86 9.85
C GLY A 190 -7.19 5.60 9.96
N ALA A 191 -7.41 4.91 8.84
CA ALA A 191 -8.15 3.66 8.83
C ALA A 191 -7.19 2.48 8.82
N ARG A 192 -7.58 1.37 9.47
CA ARG A 192 -6.94 0.06 9.30
C ARG A 192 -7.49 -0.63 8.06
N THR A 193 -6.68 -0.74 7.02
CA THR A 193 -7.10 -1.27 5.70
C THR A 193 -6.13 -2.32 5.18
N HIS A 194 -6.67 -3.25 4.38
CA HIS A 194 -5.88 -4.24 3.65
C HIS A 194 -5.82 -3.89 2.15
N TYR A 195 -4.62 -3.73 1.62
CA TYR A 195 -4.32 -3.50 0.21
C TYR A 195 -3.62 -4.75 -0.35
N GLU A 196 -4.18 -5.37 -1.39
CA GLU A 196 -3.68 -6.65 -1.91
C GLU A 196 -3.63 -6.66 -3.46
N ASN A 197 -2.52 -7.07 -4.08
CA ASN A 197 -2.41 -7.12 -5.54
C ASN A 197 -2.64 -5.74 -6.19
N LEU A 198 -1.77 -4.78 -5.89
CA LEU A 198 -1.82 -3.44 -6.47
C LEU A 198 -0.65 -3.21 -7.42
N HIS A 199 -0.89 -2.47 -8.49
CA HIS A 199 0.13 -1.93 -9.38
C HIS A 199 0.02 -0.40 -9.36
N ILE A 200 1.10 0.29 -8.99
CA ILE A 200 1.15 1.74 -8.85
C ILE A 200 2.28 2.28 -9.73
N ASP A 201 1.92 3.02 -10.77
CA ASP A 201 2.82 3.56 -11.77
C ASP A 201 2.83 5.10 -11.75
N ASP A 202 4.00 5.69 -11.96
CA ASP A 202 4.20 7.11 -12.31
C ASP A 202 3.50 8.10 -11.35
N CYS A 203 3.48 7.81 -10.05
CA CYS A 203 2.91 8.68 -9.03
C CYS A 203 3.99 9.59 -8.39
N ALA A 204 3.56 10.74 -7.83
CA ALA A 204 4.44 11.53 -6.98
C ALA A 204 4.77 10.78 -5.71
N ILE A 205 3.74 10.20 -5.08
CA ILE A 205 3.88 9.28 -3.96
C ILE A 205 3.03 8.05 -4.29
N GLY A 206 3.61 6.85 -4.28
CA GLY A 206 2.87 5.62 -4.53
C GLY A 206 1.87 5.34 -3.39
N ILE A 207 2.39 5.22 -2.16
CA ILE A 207 1.61 5.02 -0.94
C ILE A 207 2.01 6.09 0.08
N TRP A 208 1.03 6.80 0.62
CA TRP A 208 1.26 7.79 1.67
C TRP A 208 0.50 7.45 2.95
N VAL A 209 1.24 7.23 4.04
CA VAL A 209 0.70 6.98 5.38
C VAL A 209 1.01 8.19 6.26
N HIS A 210 -0.01 8.97 6.61
CA HIS A 210 0.21 10.28 7.24
C HIS A 210 -0.88 10.66 8.25
N ASN A 211 -1.10 9.87 9.28
CA ASN A 211 -1.59 10.41 10.56
C ASN A 211 -1.39 9.36 11.66
N ALA A 212 -1.22 9.82 12.90
CA ALA A 212 -0.96 8.96 14.06
C ALA A 212 -2.03 7.88 14.32
N GLY A 213 -3.22 7.98 13.72
CA GLY A 213 -4.26 6.93 13.79
C GLY A 213 -4.19 5.88 12.68
N ALA A 214 -3.29 6.02 11.71
CA ALA A 214 -3.18 5.14 10.55
C ALA A 214 -2.46 3.82 10.87
N ASP A 215 -2.86 3.14 11.94
CA ASP A 215 -2.15 1.97 12.46
C ASP A 215 -2.65 0.63 11.85
N GLY A 216 -1.75 -0.36 11.74
CA GLY A 216 -2.14 -1.75 11.48
C GLY A 216 -2.54 -2.07 10.04
N ASN A 217 -2.15 -1.27 9.05
CA ASN A 217 -2.46 -1.55 7.65
C ASN A 217 -1.64 -2.71 7.11
N LEU A 218 -2.24 -3.49 6.21
CA LEU A 218 -1.57 -4.57 5.50
C LEU A 218 -1.46 -4.23 4.01
N PHE A 219 -0.25 -4.28 3.49
CA PHE A 219 0.08 -4.13 2.09
C PHE A 219 0.73 -5.44 1.61
N ASP A 220 0.04 -6.19 0.76
CA ASP A 220 0.48 -7.50 0.29
C ASP A 220 0.51 -7.58 -1.25
N ASN A 221 1.64 -8.02 -1.80
CA ASN A 221 1.87 -8.17 -3.24
C ASN A 221 1.62 -6.87 -4.01
N ILE A 222 2.48 -5.88 -3.80
CA ILE A 222 2.37 -4.55 -4.39
C ILE A 222 3.57 -4.29 -5.31
N PHE A 223 3.30 -3.83 -6.53
CA PHE A 223 4.33 -3.40 -7.46
C PHE A 223 4.25 -1.88 -7.64
N ILE A 224 5.36 -1.18 -7.37
CA ILE A 224 5.46 0.28 -7.41
C ILE A 224 6.57 0.68 -8.38
N HIS A 225 6.21 1.41 -9.43
CA HIS A 225 7.11 1.68 -10.54
C HIS A 225 7.07 3.14 -11.02
N GLY A 226 8.23 3.68 -11.39
CA GLY A 226 8.35 5.02 -11.99
C GLY A 226 7.92 6.19 -11.09
N CYS A 227 7.71 5.96 -9.79
CA CYS A 227 7.24 6.97 -8.86
C CYS A 227 8.38 7.92 -8.42
N ALA A 228 8.06 9.16 -8.06
CA ALA A 228 9.04 10.04 -7.42
C ALA A 228 9.40 9.50 -6.02
N LEU A 229 8.40 9.10 -5.25
CA LEU A 229 8.56 8.37 -3.99
C LEU A 229 7.63 7.14 -4.00
N GLY A 230 8.16 5.97 -3.67
CA GLY A 230 7.39 4.74 -3.61
C GLY A 230 6.44 4.71 -2.41
N ILE A 231 6.99 4.72 -1.20
CA ILE A 231 6.24 4.71 0.06
C ILE A 231 6.73 5.86 0.95
N ASP A 232 5.78 6.63 1.47
CA ASP A 232 6.01 7.72 2.41
C ASP A 232 5.24 7.43 3.71
N ILE A 233 5.95 7.38 4.85
CA ILE A 233 5.38 7.04 6.16
C ILE A 233 5.67 8.17 7.16
N ASP A 234 4.91 9.25 7.04
CA ASP A 234 4.99 10.40 7.95
C ASP A 234 4.50 10.10 9.38
N SER A 235 3.67 9.07 9.56
CA SER A 235 3.13 8.65 10.87
C SER A 235 2.36 7.32 10.82
N GLY A 236 1.93 6.85 11.99
CA GLY A 236 1.28 5.55 12.18
C GLY A 236 2.26 4.53 12.76
N ASN A 237 1.76 3.35 13.14
CA ASN A 237 2.53 2.23 13.67
C ASN A 237 1.96 0.91 13.16
N ASP A 238 2.74 -0.15 13.30
CA ASP A 238 2.38 -1.52 12.94
C ASP A 238 1.91 -1.65 11.48
N GLN A 239 2.61 -0.98 10.55
CA GLN A 239 2.35 -1.16 9.11
C GLN A 239 2.98 -2.48 8.65
N HIS A 240 2.26 -3.30 7.91
CA HIS A 240 2.73 -4.60 7.44
C HIS A 240 2.94 -4.56 5.93
N PHE A 241 4.19 -4.45 5.51
CA PHE A 241 4.59 -4.48 4.10
C PHE A 241 5.12 -5.86 3.75
N LYS A 242 4.41 -6.54 2.85
CA LYS A 242 4.72 -7.90 2.41
C LYS A 242 4.74 -7.99 0.89
N ASP A 243 5.77 -8.63 0.35
CA ASP A 243 5.89 -8.89 -1.08
C ASP A 243 5.82 -7.60 -1.92
N ILE A 244 6.57 -6.56 -1.50
CA ILE A 244 6.64 -5.27 -2.21
C ILE A 244 7.77 -5.29 -3.22
N HIS A 245 7.50 -4.87 -4.45
CA HIS A 245 8.50 -4.75 -5.51
C HIS A 245 8.53 -3.33 -6.07
N PHE A 246 9.68 -2.70 -5.94
CA PHE A 246 10.00 -1.39 -6.48
C PHE A 246 10.80 -1.51 -7.78
N LEU A 247 10.49 -0.65 -8.76
CA LEU A 247 11.26 -0.56 -10.00
C LEU A 247 11.32 0.90 -10.49
N ASP A 248 12.52 1.40 -10.79
CA ASP A 248 12.73 2.70 -11.42
C ASP A 248 12.07 3.91 -10.71
N ASN A 249 11.79 3.81 -9.41
CA ASN A 249 11.40 4.97 -8.61
C ASN A 249 12.63 5.86 -8.36
N THR A 250 12.41 7.15 -8.11
CA THR A 250 13.49 8.05 -7.69
C THR A 250 13.94 7.75 -6.25
N ARG A 251 12.99 7.42 -5.38
CA ARG A 251 13.20 6.93 -4.01
C ARG A 251 12.15 5.88 -3.69
N ASP A 252 12.55 4.78 -3.06
CA ASP A 252 11.66 3.66 -2.75
C ASP A 252 10.88 3.90 -1.44
N VAL A 253 11.55 4.26 -0.35
CA VAL A 253 10.94 4.60 0.95
C VAL A 253 11.49 5.92 1.51
N ASP A 254 10.63 6.70 2.18
CA ASP A 254 11.01 7.90 2.94
C ASP A 254 10.33 7.98 4.31
N ASP A 255 10.98 8.76 5.18
CA ASP A 255 10.45 9.34 6.41
C ASP A 255 9.88 8.41 7.48
N GLU A 256 10.21 7.10 7.43
CA GLU A 256 9.61 6.10 8.32
C GLU A 256 9.42 6.53 9.78
N VAL A 257 8.15 6.61 10.19
CA VAL A 257 7.74 6.87 11.57
C VAL A 257 7.04 5.64 12.12
N GLY A 258 7.37 5.31 13.38
CA GLY A 258 6.73 4.23 14.11
C GLY A 258 7.48 2.91 13.98
N ASP A 259 6.77 1.81 14.23
CA ASP A 259 7.31 0.46 14.05
C ASP A 259 6.59 -0.22 12.89
N SER A 260 7.31 -0.57 11.83
CA SER A 260 6.75 -1.30 10.69
C SER A 260 7.30 -2.73 10.60
N GLN A 261 6.57 -3.60 9.91
CA GLN A 261 6.97 -4.96 9.59
C GLN A 261 7.23 -5.06 8.09
N TRP A 262 8.41 -5.51 7.71
CA TRP A 262 8.84 -5.59 6.32
C TRP A 262 9.23 -7.02 5.97
N LEU A 263 8.63 -7.56 4.90
CA LEU A 263 8.87 -8.93 4.46
C LEU A 263 8.93 -9.01 2.93
N ASN A 264 10.01 -9.60 2.40
CA ASN A 264 10.22 -9.82 0.97
C ASN A 264 10.10 -8.52 0.14
N ILE A 265 10.83 -7.49 0.57
CA ILE A 265 10.89 -6.19 -0.12
C ILE A 265 11.99 -6.23 -1.18
N ARG A 266 11.69 -5.86 -2.41
CA ARG A 266 12.60 -5.95 -3.56
C ARG A 266 12.65 -4.62 -4.27
N GLY A 267 13.84 -4.17 -4.65
CA GLY A 267 14.03 -2.85 -5.26
C GLY A 267 15.48 -2.58 -5.61
N ARG A 268 15.76 -1.37 -6.07
CA ARG A 268 17.12 -0.90 -6.30
C ARG A 268 17.60 -0.17 -5.06
N PHE A 269 18.25 -0.92 -4.19
CA PHE A 269 18.81 -0.39 -2.96
C PHE A 269 20.34 -0.36 -3.02
N ASP A 270 20.92 0.82 -2.83
CA ASP A 270 22.37 0.99 -2.80
C ASP A 270 22.95 0.38 -1.50
N ILE A 271 24.17 -0.16 -1.59
CA ILE A 271 24.87 -0.76 -0.45
C ILE A 271 26.00 0.18 -0.01
N GLU A 272 25.95 0.62 1.24
CA GLU A 272 26.96 1.43 1.90
C GLU A 272 27.81 0.60 2.87
N ILE A 273 29.06 0.98 3.09
CA ILE A 273 29.93 0.33 4.08
C ILE A 273 30.20 1.31 5.22
N LEU A 274 29.70 1.02 6.42
CA LEU A 274 29.81 1.89 7.58
C LEU A 274 30.72 1.32 8.68
N PRO A 275 31.57 2.14 9.31
CA PRO A 275 31.84 3.53 8.95
C PRO A 275 32.72 3.64 7.69
N ASP A 276 32.42 4.60 6.82
CA ASP A 276 33.19 4.88 5.61
C ASP A 276 34.49 5.65 5.93
N ASN A 277 35.39 5.02 6.67
CA ASN A 277 36.61 5.66 7.15
C ASN A 277 37.86 4.78 7.06
N PHE A 278 37.80 3.62 6.41
CA PHE A 278 38.87 2.61 6.36
C PHE A 278 39.41 2.14 7.74
N THR A 279 38.85 2.61 8.86
CA THR A 279 39.31 2.27 10.22
C THR A 279 38.35 1.36 10.97
N GLY A 280 37.06 1.36 10.61
CA GLY A 280 36.05 0.52 11.23
C GLY A 280 35.73 0.95 12.66
N VAL A 281 34.89 0.17 13.33
CA VAL A 281 34.61 0.31 14.77
C VAL A 281 35.36 -0.76 15.55
N THR A 282 36.17 -0.35 16.53
CA THR A 282 36.89 -1.28 17.40
C THR A 282 35.97 -1.89 18.46
N VAL A 283 35.80 -3.20 18.44
CA VAL A 283 35.09 -3.98 19.46
C VAL A 283 36.10 -4.78 20.27
N ASN A 284 36.13 -4.56 21.58
CA ASN A 284 37.07 -5.23 22.48
C ASN A 284 36.53 -6.59 22.95
N THR A 285 37.41 -7.56 23.08
CA THR A 285 37.11 -8.86 23.70
C THR A 285 37.03 -8.75 25.23
N GLY A 286 36.46 -9.76 25.87
CA GLY A 286 36.49 -9.92 27.33
C GLY A 286 37.73 -10.67 27.79
N ALA A 287 37.61 -11.34 28.94
CA ALA A 287 38.56 -12.39 29.31
C ALA A 287 38.49 -13.56 28.32
N ALA A 288 39.47 -14.47 28.38
CA ALA A 288 39.49 -15.67 27.55
C ALA A 288 38.12 -16.36 27.45
N ASN A 289 37.65 -16.62 26.23
CA ASN A 289 36.34 -17.21 25.91
C ASN A 289 35.13 -16.46 26.48
N THR A 290 35.26 -15.18 26.78
CA THR A 290 34.20 -14.34 27.36
C THR A 290 33.91 -13.15 26.45
N TYR A 291 32.64 -12.86 26.20
CA TYR A 291 32.24 -11.68 25.44
C TYR A 291 32.64 -10.41 26.18
N GLY A 292 33.22 -9.47 25.43
CA GLY A 292 33.51 -8.13 25.90
C GLY A 292 32.25 -7.29 26.11
N ALA A 293 32.45 -6.02 26.44
CA ALA A 293 31.37 -5.05 26.52
C ALA A 293 30.74 -4.80 25.15
N ASP A 294 29.43 -4.56 25.15
CA ASP A 294 28.69 -4.28 23.93
C ASP A 294 29.06 -2.90 23.38
N THR A 295 29.44 -2.87 22.10
CA THR A 295 29.96 -1.68 21.42
C THR A 295 29.02 -1.27 20.30
N GLU A 296 28.71 0.03 20.20
CA GLU A 296 27.89 0.57 19.10
C GLU A 296 28.63 0.46 17.77
N LEU A 297 28.04 -0.26 16.82
CA LEU A 297 28.56 -0.41 15.46
C LEU A 297 27.88 0.55 14.49
N LEU A 298 26.58 0.77 14.68
CA LEU A 298 25.76 1.71 13.93
C LEU A 298 24.91 2.54 14.88
N SER A 299 24.88 3.85 14.66
CA SER A 299 24.10 4.75 15.49
C SER A 299 22.64 4.83 15.04
N ALA A 300 21.74 4.86 16.02
CA ALA A 300 20.32 5.11 15.83
C ALA A 300 20.06 6.46 15.12
N VAL A 301 20.76 7.52 15.53
CA VAL A 301 20.39 8.91 15.17
C VAL A 301 20.65 9.24 13.69
N SER A 302 21.50 8.48 13.01
CA SER A 302 21.93 8.77 11.63
C SER A 302 21.15 8.02 10.55
N ARG A 303 20.14 7.21 10.91
CA ARG A 303 19.38 6.38 9.97
C ARG A 303 17.97 6.93 9.82
N ASP A 304 17.66 7.37 8.60
CA ASP A 304 16.40 8.02 8.26
C ASP A 304 15.41 7.12 7.52
N ASN A 305 15.86 5.96 7.03
CA ASN A 305 15.07 4.94 6.35
C ASN A 305 15.23 3.56 7.03
N PRO A 306 14.31 2.61 6.83
CA PRO A 306 14.53 1.21 7.18
C PRO A 306 15.72 0.63 6.40
N PHE A 307 16.37 -0.39 6.96
CA PHE A 307 17.61 -0.90 6.39
C PHE A 307 17.86 -2.37 6.67
N ARG A 308 18.74 -2.97 5.88
CA ARG A 308 19.26 -4.34 6.05
C ARG A 308 20.75 -4.29 6.27
N ILE A 309 21.24 -5.18 7.13
CA ILE A 309 22.64 -5.59 7.06
C ILE A 309 22.69 -6.67 5.97
N VAL A 310 23.61 -6.52 5.01
CA VAL A 310 23.80 -7.49 3.91
C VAL A 310 25.18 -8.15 3.97
N GLY A 311 26.08 -7.59 4.75
CA GLY A 311 27.43 -8.08 4.93
C GLY A 311 28.12 -7.46 6.13
N ILE A 312 29.14 -8.13 6.64
CA ILE A 312 30.00 -7.64 7.70
C ILE A 312 31.44 -7.93 7.33
N SER A 313 32.26 -6.90 7.42
CA SER A 313 33.70 -6.98 7.28
C SER A 313 34.36 -6.92 8.66
N VAL A 314 35.28 -7.83 8.96
CA VAL A 314 36.02 -7.86 10.23
C VAL A 314 37.53 -7.88 10.02
N GLU A 315 38.29 -7.14 10.85
CA GLU A 315 39.76 -7.14 10.90
C GLU A 315 40.24 -7.42 12.34
N PRO A 316 40.65 -8.66 12.66
CA PRO A 316 41.07 -9.04 14.01
C PRO A 316 42.49 -8.59 14.34
N SER A 317 42.75 -8.27 15.62
CA SER A 317 44.07 -7.79 16.06
C SER A 317 45.13 -8.89 16.14
N THR A 318 44.73 -10.15 16.29
CA THR A 318 45.65 -11.30 16.37
C THR A 318 45.13 -12.50 15.57
N GLY A 319 46.03 -13.45 15.32
CA GLY A 319 45.72 -14.66 14.55
C GLY A 319 45.14 -15.77 15.43
N GLU A 320 43.85 -15.68 15.74
CA GLU A 320 43.10 -16.72 16.48
C GLU A 320 41.62 -16.80 16.06
N TRP A 321 40.83 -17.62 16.74
CA TRP A 321 39.39 -17.69 16.47
C TRP A 321 38.62 -16.66 17.29
N TYR A 322 37.70 -15.98 16.62
CA TYR A 322 36.81 -15.01 17.22
C TYR A 322 35.35 -15.39 17.00
N LYS A 323 34.49 -14.88 17.89
CA LYS A 323 33.04 -14.87 17.71
C LYS A 323 32.51 -13.47 17.96
N LEU A 324 31.78 -12.93 17.00
CA LEU A 324 31.04 -11.66 17.09
C LEU A 324 29.56 -11.98 17.19
N ARG A 325 28.89 -11.48 18.21
CA ARG A 325 27.42 -11.48 18.28
C ARG A 325 26.89 -10.08 18.07
N LEU A 326 25.75 -9.97 17.40
CA LEU A 326 25.12 -8.71 17.06
C LEU A 326 23.79 -8.55 17.78
N SER A 327 23.46 -7.32 18.14
CA SER A 327 22.28 -6.95 18.89
C SER A 327 21.71 -5.63 18.37
N ASP A 328 20.39 -5.52 18.40
CA ASP A 328 19.61 -4.31 18.11
C ASP A 328 19.03 -3.68 19.40
N ASP A 329 19.21 -4.34 20.54
CA ASP A 329 18.68 -3.96 21.85
C ASP A 329 19.77 -3.74 22.91
N SER A 330 20.98 -3.40 22.46
CA SER A 330 22.14 -3.09 23.33
C SER A 330 22.63 -4.26 24.19
N GLY A 331 22.62 -5.46 23.61
CA GLY A 331 23.19 -6.69 24.17
C GLY A 331 22.25 -7.44 25.10
N VAL A 332 20.93 -7.17 25.06
CA VAL A 332 19.92 -7.90 25.83
C VAL A 332 19.57 -9.20 25.12
N THR A 333 19.35 -9.13 23.81
CA THR A 333 19.17 -10.26 22.89
C THR A 333 20.15 -10.16 21.72
N PHE A 334 20.29 -11.27 20.97
CA PHE A 334 21.22 -11.35 19.85
C PHE A 334 20.52 -11.96 18.65
N PHE A 335 20.51 -11.22 17.54
CA PHE A 335 19.90 -11.66 16.29
C PHE A 335 20.86 -12.48 15.42
N ASP A 336 22.17 -12.39 15.66
CA ASP A 336 23.17 -13.19 14.94
C ASP A 336 24.45 -13.46 15.77
N GLU A 337 25.15 -14.55 15.45
CA GLU A 337 26.49 -14.89 15.96
C GLU A 337 27.37 -15.44 14.83
N ILE A 338 28.46 -14.74 14.57
CA ILE A 338 29.39 -14.97 13.47
C ILE A 338 30.72 -15.49 14.02
N GLN A 339 31.29 -16.51 13.39
CA GLN A 339 32.58 -17.10 13.79
C GLN A 339 33.60 -17.02 12.66
N PHE A 340 34.72 -16.35 12.91
CA PHE A 340 35.78 -16.10 11.93
C PHE A 340 37.18 -16.35 12.48
N GLU A 341 38.14 -16.48 11.56
CA GLU A 341 39.56 -16.68 11.84
C GLU A 341 40.36 -15.38 11.61
N GLY A 342 41.16 -14.99 12.60
CA GLY A 342 41.93 -13.74 12.64
C GLY A 342 43.18 -13.67 11.77
N THR A 343 43.34 -14.60 10.83
CA THR A 343 44.48 -14.57 9.90
C THR A 343 44.27 -13.64 8.70
N LYS A 344 43.06 -13.10 8.50
CA LYS A 344 42.71 -12.23 7.38
C LYS A 344 41.46 -11.39 7.66
N ARG A 345 41.26 -10.32 6.90
CA ARG A 345 39.97 -9.64 6.81
C ARG A 345 38.94 -10.61 6.23
N GLN A 346 37.79 -10.76 6.89
CA GLN A 346 36.71 -11.65 6.43
C GLN A 346 35.45 -10.83 6.17
N GLY A 347 34.80 -11.12 5.05
CA GLY A 347 33.46 -10.66 4.73
C GLY A 347 32.49 -11.83 4.95
N GLU A 348 31.48 -11.66 5.78
CA GLU A 348 30.42 -12.64 5.99
C GLU A 348 29.07 -12.01 5.69
N ALA A 349 28.16 -12.79 5.08
CA ALA A 349 26.77 -12.37 4.97
C ALA A 349 26.15 -12.36 6.38
N ALA A 350 25.48 -11.27 6.74
CA ALA A 350 24.81 -11.14 8.01
C ALA A 350 23.49 -10.39 7.80
N PRO A 351 22.40 -10.74 8.51
CA PRO A 351 22.33 -11.82 9.50
C PRO A 351 22.35 -13.22 8.87
N SER A 352 22.88 -14.21 9.58
CA SER A 352 22.86 -15.62 9.17
C SER A 352 21.44 -16.21 9.25
N GLY A 353 20.69 -16.19 8.15
CA GLY A 353 19.33 -16.74 8.11
C GLY A 353 18.38 -16.05 7.13
N THR A 354 17.12 -15.91 7.54
CA THR A 354 16.07 -15.19 6.80
C THR A 354 16.33 -13.69 6.76
N GLU A 355 15.81 -13.02 5.73
CA GLU A 355 15.79 -11.57 5.61
C GLU A 355 15.30 -10.90 6.90
N HIS A 356 16.07 -9.93 7.39
CA HIS A 356 15.72 -9.11 8.54
C HIS A 356 15.94 -7.64 8.15
N ILE A 357 14.88 -6.84 8.26
CA ILE A 357 14.85 -5.42 7.96
C ILE A 357 14.60 -4.69 9.27
N PHE A 358 15.49 -3.77 9.60
CA PHE A 358 15.41 -2.96 10.81
C PHE A 358 14.67 -1.65 10.48
N ASN A 359 13.83 -1.18 11.41
CA ASN A 359 13.18 0.11 11.29
C ASN A 359 14.19 1.26 11.39
N LYS A 360 13.76 2.46 11.00
CA LYS A 360 14.54 3.69 11.19
C LYS A 360 14.93 3.83 12.64
N GLY A 361 16.09 4.43 12.90
CA GLY A 361 16.52 4.69 14.26
C GLY A 361 16.98 3.46 15.04
N THR A 362 17.04 2.28 14.42
CA THR A 362 17.56 1.08 15.10
C THR A 362 19.08 1.17 15.29
N ARG A 363 19.53 1.07 16.54
CA ARG A 363 20.96 0.98 16.88
C ARG A 363 21.44 -0.45 16.64
N ILE A 364 22.59 -0.62 16.00
CA ILE A 364 23.25 -1.93 15.93
C ILE A 364 24.49 -1.92 16.81
N SER A 365 24.60 -2.93 17.66
CA SER A 365 25.75 -3.14 18.52
C SER A 365 26.32 -4.55 18.38
N GLY A 366 27.55 -4.71 18.85
CA GLY A 366 28.22 -5.99 18.83
C GLY A 366 29.16 -6.18 20.01
N SER A 367 29.33 -7.45 20.38
CA SER A 367 30.32 -7.88 21.37
C SER A 367 31.09 -9.08 20.85
N VAL A 368 32.40 -9.09 21.14
CA VAL A 368 33.33 -10.09 20.62
C VAL A 368 33.92 -10.92 21.76
N LYS A 369 34.19 -12.20 21.50
CA LYS A 369 35.07 -13.04 22.31
C LYS A 369 36.09 -13.74 21.42
N ASP A 370 37.18 -14.16 22.04
CA ASP A 370 38.33 -14.84 21.45
C ASP A 370 38.82 -15.96 22.38
N ILE A 371 39.82 -16.73 21.94
CA ILE A 371 40.37 -17.84 22.73
C ILE A 371 41.23 -17.29 23.87
N SER A 372 42.06 -16.28 23.59
CA SER A 372 43.10 -15.81 24.50
C SER A 372 42.64 -14.71 25.48
N GLY A 373 41.75 -13.82 25.05
CA GLY A 373 41.24 -12.70 25.83
C GLY A 373 42.13 -11.46 25.75
N GLY A 374 41.52 -10.28 25.77
CA GLY A 374 42.23 -8.99 25.81
C GLY A 374 42.63 -8.42 24.45
N ASP A 375 42.15 -9.01 23.37
CA ASP A 375 42.29 -8.54 21.98
C ASP A 375 41.09 -7.69 21.52
N ASN A 376 41.10 -7.28 20.25
CA ASN A 376 40.00 -6.54 19.63
C ASN A 376 39.80 -6.92 18.15
N VAL A 377 38.64 -6.54 17.61
CA VAL A 377 38.29 -6.68 16.20
C VAL A 377 37.75 -5.35 15.70
N LYS A 378 38.21 -4.89 14.55
CA LYS A 378 37.54 -3.79 13.83
C LYS A 378 36.41 -4.34 12.99
N VAL A 379 35.26 -3.70 13.04
CA VAL A 379 34.04 -4.14 12.35
C VAL A 379 33.56 -3.03 11.41
N TRP A 380 33.13 -3.43 10.21
CA TRP A 380 32.34 -2.62 9.28
C TRP A 380 31.07 -3.36 8.94
N LEU A 381 29.96 -2.64 8.87
CA LEU A 381 28.67 -3.15 8.41
C LEU A 381 28.44 -2.72 6.97
N GLU A 382 28.03 -3.66 6.12
CA GLU A 382 27.54 -3.38 4.77
C GLU A 382 26.02 -3.28 4.87
N ILE A 383 25.48 -2.09 4.62
CA ILE A 383 24.09 -1.73 4.87
C ILE A 383 23.42 -1.41 3.54
N GLN A 384 22.22 -1.93 3.36
CA GLN A 384 21.34 -1.63 2.24
C GLN A 384 20.13 -0.87 2.79
N GLU A 385 19.96 0.40 2.44
CA GLU A 385 18.76 1.17 2.81
C GLU A 385 17.60 0.82 1.89
N THR A 386 16.43 0.55 2.48
CA THR A 386 15.20 0.23 1.74
C THR A 386 14.35 1.46 1.55
#